data_AF-A0A6A9SU87-F1
#
_entry.id   AF-A0A6A9SU87-F1
#
_cell.length_a   1.000
_cell.length_b   1.000
_cell.length_c   1.000
_cell.angle_alpha   90.00
_cell.angle_beta   90.00
_cell.angle_gamma   90.00
#
_symmetry.space_group_name_H-M   'P 1'
#
loop_
_entity.id
_entity.type
_entity.pdbx_description
1 polymer ?
#
loop_
_entity_poly.entity_id
_entity_poly.type
_entity_poly.pdbx_seq_one_letter_code
_entity_poly.pdbx_strand_id
1 'polypeptide(L)'
;MPNPLTALKQKGGQTKTLGKSAFDLSDGTAGERSLVASREAEVPLRVREGPAARLAFVAGEEKTTNGTADDTETFDLSHNLVDSKNTENLLVYAGGSRVQPDSIDYAGDSFDYTDGGTNTTLHVFYVARDPGVVTVEKVAPKTSSQVSETLTEDTTSGIADRNQNKNPVQFEFTDPYEGVVPANWSLNIYVDSPFAVRWDDANLSTSNGDEATNALIDLPIKQYEGTVSGLGRAVKRAALDLE
;
A
#
# COMPACT_ATOMS: atom_id res chain seq x y z
N MET A 1 22.35 -32.52 4.49
CA MET A 1 20.93 -32.16 4.24
C MET A 1 20.88 -31.35 2.96
N PRO A 2 19.86 -31.50 2.10
CA PRO A 2 19.73 -30.67 0.92
C PRO A 2 19.63 -29.18 1.28
N ASN A 3 20.16 -28.31 0.42
CA ASN A 3 20.02 -26.86 0.55
C ASN A 3 18.52 -26.51 0.72
N PRO A 4 18.15 -25.68 1.73
CA PRO A 4 16.75 -25.30 1.98
C PRO A 4 16.02 -24.72 0.75
N LEU A 5 16.70 -23.97 -0.12
CA LEU A 5 16.09 -23.48 -1.37
C LEU A 5 15.77 -24.60 -2.35
N THR A 6 16.63 -25.60 -2.47
CA THR A 6 16.39 -26.75 -3.34
C THR A 6 15.19 -27.55 -2.83
N ALA A 7 15.13 -27.79 -1.52
CA ALA A 7 13.99 -28.45 -0.88
C ALA A 7 12.69 -27.64 -1.07
N LEU A 8 12.76 -26.31 -0.96
CA LEU A 8 11.63 -25.41 -1.20
C LEU A 8 11.14 -25.48 -2.65
N LYS A 9 12.05 -25.46 -3.62
CA LYS A 9 11.71 -25.61 -5.05
C LYS A 9 11.06 -26.96 -5.35
N GLN A 10 11.51 -28.04 -4.71
CA GLN A 10 10.95 -29.38 -4.87
C GLN A 10 9.52 -29.52 -4.34
N LYS A 11 9.15 -28.73 -3.32
CA LYS A 11 7.77 -28.69 -2.81
C LYS A 11 6.76 -28.13 -3.81
N GLY A 12 7.23 -27.41 -4.84
CA GLY A 12 6.32 -26.72 -5.75
C GLY A 12 5.62 -25.53 -5.09
N GLY A 13 4.70 -24.91 -5.80
CA GLY A 13 3.98 -23.75 -5.31
C GLY A 13 3.19 -23.05 -6.40
N GLN A 14 2.22 -22.24 -5.98
CA GLN A 14 1.31 -21.52 -6.86
C GLN A 14 1.74 -20.06 -6.99
N THR A 15 1.70 -19.56 -8.23
CA THR A 15 1.82 -18.13 -8.50
C THR A 15 0.49 -17.45 -8.22
N LYS A 16 0.53 -16.36 -7.46
CA LYS A 16 -0.64 -15.54 -7.16
C LYS A 16 -0.23 -14.09 -6.89
N THR A 17 -1.21 -13.20 -6.79
CA THR A 17 -1.02 -11.82 -6.36
C THR A 17 -1.60 -11.66 -4.97
N LEU A 18 -0.85 -11.03 -4.06
CA LEU A 18 -1.36 -10.58 -2.78
C LEU A 18 -2.01 -9.21 -2.97
N GLY A 19 -3.34 -9.19 -2.96
CA GLY A 19 -4.13 -7.97 -2.95
C GLY A 19 -4.17 -7.31 -1.57
N LYS A 20 -4.70 -6.07 -1.50
CA LYS A 20 -4.95 -5.31 -0.26
C LYS A 20 -5.60 -6.13 0.85
N SER A 21 -6.63 -6.92 0.54
CA SER A 21 -7.38 -7.75 1.51
C SER A 21 -6.58 -8.90 2.10
N ALA A 22 -5.35 -9.13 1.64
CA ALA A 22 -4.49 -10.21 2.08
C ALA A 22 -3.48 -9.77 3.16
N PHE A 23 -3.60 -8.53 3.62
CA PHE A 23 -2.79 -7.86 4.64
C PHE A 23 -3.68 -7.39 5.79
N ASP A 24 -3.10 -7.34 6.97
CA ASP A 24 -3.58 -6.53 8.08
C ASP A 24 -3.17 -5.08 7.79
N LEU A 25 -4.16 -4.20 7.63
CA LEU A 25 -3.96 -2.81 7.24
C LEU A 25 -4.00 -1.90 8.46
N SER A 26 -3.18 -0.85 8.42
CA SER A 26 -3.20 0.23 9.40
C SER A 26 -2.97 1.56 8.68
N ASP A 27 -3.66 2.60 9.13
CA ASP A 27 -3.39 3.95 8.64
C ASP A 27 -1.98 4.40 9.02
N GLY A 28 -1.43 5.29 8.19
CA GLY A 28 -0.16 5.97 8.47
C GLY A 28 -0.34 7.19 9.37
N THR A 29 0.79 7.72 9.83
CA THR A 29 0.90 9.01 10.49
C THR A 29 1.70 9.96 9.61
N ALA A 30 1.18 11.17 9.39
CA ALA A 30 1.84 12.17 8.56
C ALA A 30 3.20 12.58 9.14
N GLY A 31 4.24 12.58 8.30
CA GLY A 31 5.60 12.92 8.69
C GLY A 31 6.34 11.84 9.48
N GLU A 32 5.78 10.64 9.58
CA GLU A 32 6.38 9.52 10.31
C GLU A 32 6.37 8.22 9.48
N ARG A 33 7.47 7.47 9.54
CA ARG A 33 7.54 6.12 8.98
C ARG A 33 6.57 5.18 9.69
N SER A 34 5.49 4.84 8.99
CA SER A 34 4.37 4.06 9.50
C SER A 34 4.28 2.69 8.84
N LEU A 35 3.99 1.64 9.61
CA LEU A 35 3.61 0.34 9.04
C LEU A 35 2.18 0.46 8.53
N VAL A 36 1.96 0.35 7.22
CA VAL A 36 0.62 0.55 6.63
C VAL A 36 -0.04 -0.76 6.18
N ALA A 37 0.77 -1.80 5.95
CA ALA A 37 0.28 -3.14 5.64
C ALA A 37 1.26 -4.19 6.15
N SER A 38 0.76 -5.23 6.81
CA SER A 38 1.55 -6.36 7.26
C SER A 38 0.88 -7.68 6.92
N ARG A 39 1.68 -8.68 6.56
CA ARG A 39 1.19 -10.03 6.35
C ARG A 39 2.20 -11.03 6.90
N GLU A 40 1.81 -11.78 7.90
CA GLU A 40 2.59 -12.96 8.33
C GLU A 40 2.41 -14.10 7.32
N ALA A 41 3.51 -14.72 6.92
CA ALA A 41 3.52 -15.86 6.01
C ALA A 41 3.25 -17.16 6.77
N GLU A 42 2.07 -17.77 6.60
CA GLU A 42 1.74 -19.09 7.17
C GLU A 42 2.61 -20.22 6.58
N VAL A 43 2.93 -20.09 5.30
CA VAL A 43 3.87 -20.95 4.55
C VAL A 43 4.85 -20.06 3.82
N PRO A 44 6.05 -20.54 3.48
CA PRO A 44 7.02 -19.73 2.77
C PRO A 44 6.43 -19.18 1.47
N LEU A 45 6.79 -17.94 1.15
CA LEU A 45 6.47 -17.30 -0.12
C LEU A 45 7.73 -16.68 -0.71
N ARG A 46 7.73 -16.47 -2.02
CA ARG A 46 8.76 -15.70 -2.72
C ARG A 46 8.11 -14.55 -3.46
N VAL A 47 8.51 -13.32 -3.14
CA VAL A 47 8.20 -12.15 -3.97
C VAL A 47 8.86 -12.35 -5.33
N ARG A 48 8.15 -12.05 -6.41
CA ARG A 48 8.60 -12.35 -7.78
C ARG A 48 9.23 -11.11 -8.41
N GLU A 49 10.43 -11.30 -8.96
CA GLU A 49 11.08 -10.35 -9.86
C GLU A 49 10.40 -10.38 -11.22
N GLY A 50 10.14 -9.22 -11.81
CA GLY A 50 9.63 -9.07 -13.18
C GLY A 50 8.11 -8.78 -13.31
N PRO A 51 7.18 -9.59 -12.74
CA PRO A 51 5.75 -9.29 -12.83
C PRO A 51 5.41 -7.95 -12.19
N ALA A 52 4.34 -7.33 -12.69
CA ALA A 52 3.93 -6.01 -12.28
C ALA A 52 3.36 -5.98 -10.86
N ALA A 53 4.17 -5.59 -9.88
CA ALA A 53 3.64 -5.13 -8.61
C ALA A 53 2.93 -3.79 -8.82
N ARG A 54 1.76 -3.64 -8.21
CA ARG A 54 1.03 -2.38 -8.23
C ARG A 54 0.78 -1.86 -6.83
N LEU A 55 1.08 -0.60 -6.63
CA LEU A 55 0.92 0.09 -5.36
C LEU A 55 0.27 1.44 -5.62
N ALA A 56 -0.68 1.84 -4.77
CA ALA A 56 -1.21 3.20 -4.74
C ALA A 56 -1.59 3.51 -3.30
N PHE A 57 -0.98 4.55 -2.75
CA PHE A 57 -1.25 5.04 -1.40
C PHE A 57 -2.00 6.36 -1.52
N VAL A 58 -2.98 6.55 -0.65
CA VAL A 58 -3.90 7.68 -0.72
C VAL A 58 -3.89 8.45 0.58
N ALA A 59 -4.04 9.76 0.48
CA ALA A 59 -4.42 10.61 1.60
C ALA A 59 -5.94 10.52 1.83
N GLY A 60 -6.38 10.80 3.04
CA GLY A 60 -7.80 10.92 3.38
C GLY A 60 -8.06 12.19 4.17
N GLU A 61 -9.08 12.93 3.78
CA GLU A 61 -9.49 14.18 4.42
C GLU A 61 -11.00 14.23 4.66
N GLU A 62 -11.39 14.99 5.69
CA GLU A 62 -12.79 15.34 5.95
C GLU A 62 -13.03 16.80 5.56
N LYS A 63 -14.11 17.06 4.84
CA LYS A 63 -14.62 18.40 4.50
C LYS A 63 -16.10 18.50 4.89
N THR A 64 -16.67 19.70 4.82
CA THR A 64 -18.09 19.92 5.10
C THR A 64 -18.65 20.92 4.10
N THR A 65 -19.77 20.58 3.46
CA THR A 65 -20.51 21.52 2.58
C THR A 65 -21.08 22.66 3.41
N ASN A 66 -21.41 23.79 2.78
CA ASN A 66 -21.92 24.95 3.49
C ASN A 66 -23.43 24.83 3.83
N GLY A 67 -24.01 25.90 4.39
CA GLY A 67 -25.41 25.95 4.81
C GLY A 67 -26.43 26.17 3.68
N THR A 68 -25.99 26.14 2.43
CA THR A 68 -26.78 26.35 1.20
C THR A 68 -26.85 25.02 0.46
N ALA A 69 -28.00 24.75 -0.15
CA ALA A 69 -28.20 23.57 -0.96
C ALA A 69 -28.17 23.96 -2.44
N ASP A 70 -27.76 23.01 -3.28
CA ASP A 70 -27.67 23.12 -4.73
C ASP A 70 -26.69 24.19 -5.24
N ASP A 71 -25.77 24.67 -4.40
CA ASP A 71 -24.63 25.48 -4.81
C ASP A 71 -23.36 24.65 -4.98
N THR A 72 -22.61 24.96 -6.04
CA THR A 72 -21.32 24.33 -6.31
C THR A 72 -20.25 24.95 -5.41
N GLU A 73 -19.58 24.12 -4.63
CA GLU A 73 -18.49 24.51 -3.74
C GLU A 73 -17.16 23.93 -4.21
N THR A 74 -16.08 24.70 -4.05
CA THR A 74 -14.71 24.25 -4.31
C THR A 74 -14.04 23.85 -3.00
N PHE A 75 -13.46 22.66 -2.97
CA PHE A 75 -12.75 22.10 -1.82
C PHE A 75 -11.27 21.92 -2.14
N ASP A 76 -10.42 22.67 -1.45
CA ASP A 76 -8.96 22.52 -1.54
C ASP A 76 -8.49 21.29 -0.76
N LEU A 77 -7.54 20.54 -1.32
CA LEU A 77 -6.86 19.40 -0.71
C LEU A 77 -5.53 19.85 -0.09
N SER A 78 -5.09 19.18 0.97
CA SER A 78 -3.86 19.56 1.69
C SER A 78 -2.59 19.03 1.04
N HIS A 79 -2.73 18.15 0.05
CA HIS A 79 -1.62 17.48 -0.63
C HIS A 79 -1.86 17.45 -2.14
N ASN A 80 -0.77 17.39 -2.90
CA ASN A 80 -0.77 17.47 -4.35
C ASN A 80 -1.57 16.31 -4.94
N LEU A 81 -2.67 16.60 -5.61
CA LEU A 81 -3.49 15.60 -6.29
C LEU A 81 -2.85 15.24 -7.64
N VAL A 82 -2.88 13.96 -8.01
CA VAL A 82 -2.36 13.51 -9.30
C VAL A 82 -3.35 12.72 -10.12
N ASP A 83 -3.30 12.95 -11.43
CA ASP A 83 -3.99 12.13 -12.43
C ASP A 83 -3.25 10.79 -12.63
N SER A 84 -3.41 9.89 -11.67
CA SER A 84 -2.84 8.55 -11.68
C SER A 84 -3.37 7.72 -12.86
N LYS A 85 -2.49 6.90 -13.43
CA LYS A 85 -2.85 5.93 -14.49
C LYS A 85 -3.13 4.53 -13.96
N ASN A 86 -3.12 4.37 -12.64
CA ASN A 86 -3.15 3.05 -11.97
C ASN A 86 -4.45 2.78 -11.24
N THR A 87 -5.12 3.83 -10.79
CA THR A 87 -6.31 3.79 -9.94
C THR A 87 -7.12 5.07 -10.14
N GLU A 88 -8.26 5.18 -9.47
CA GLU A 88 -9.06 6.40 -9.46
C GLU A 88 -8.43 7.48 -8.57
N ASN A 89 -8.34 8.69 -9.11
CA ASN A 89 -7.49 9.74 -8.52
C ASN A 89 -8.06 10.34 -7.24
N LEU A 90 -9.39 10.46 -7.18
CA LEU A 90 -10.15 11.11 -6.12
C LEU A 90 -11.46 10.33 -5.92
N LEU A 91 -11.73 9.93 -4.68
CA LEU A 91 -13.00 9.38 -4.23
C LEU A 91 -13.63 10.37 -3.27
N VAL A 92 -14.92 10.62 -3.43
CA VAL A 92 -15.70 11.48 -2.54
C VAL A 92 -16.90 10.70 -2.04
N TYR A 93 -17.13 10.73 -0.72
CA TYR A 93 -18.32 10.22 -0.07
C TYR A 93 -19.02 11.37 0.63
N ALA A 94 -20.31 11.55 0.38
CA ALA A 94 -21.16 12.52 1.07
C ALA A 94 -22.12 11.78 2.00
N GLY A 95 -22.00 12.00 3.30
CA GLY A 95 -22.85 11.34 4.31
C GLY A 95 -22.85 9.80 4.22
N GLY A 96 -21.70 9.20 3.91
CA GLY A 96 -21.54 7.74 3.77
C GLY A 96 -21.95 7.16 2.41
N SER A 97 -22.31 8.01 1.44
CA SER A 97 -22.64 7.58 0.08
C SER A 97 -21.62 8.09 -0.90
N ARG A 98 -21.10 7.20 -1.75
CA ARG A 98 -20.16 7.60 -2.81
C ARG A 98 -20.83 8.54 -3.81
N VAL A 99 -20.18 9.66 -4.07
CA VAL A 99 -20.65 10.71 -5.00
C VAL A 99 -19.56 11.02 -6.02
N GLN A 100 -19.97 11.66 -7.12
CA GLN A 100 -19.07 12.10 -8.17
C GLN A 100 -18.84 13.61 -8.00
N PRO A 101 -17.59 14.10 -7.97
CA PRO A 101 -17.32 15.53 -8.03
C PRO A 101 -17.70 16.10 -9.41
N ASP A 102 -18.08 17.36 -9.47
CA ASP A 102 -18.47 18.06 -10.70
C ASP A 102 -17.25 18.32 -11.59
N SER A 103 -16.14 18.73 -10.97
CA SER A 103 -14.83 18.96 -11.61
C SER A 103 -13.69 18.59 -10.67
N ILE A 104 -12.51 18.33 -11.25
CA ILE A 104 -11.26 18.11 -10.52
C ILE A 104 -10.20 19.03 -11.15
N ASP A 105 -9.58 19.89 -10.34
CA ASP A 105 -8.44 20.73 -10.72
C ASP A 105 -7.14 20.15 -10.16
N TYR A 106 -6.43 19.39 -10.98
CA TYR A 106 -5.12 18.81 -10.63
C TYR A 106 -4.00 19.84 -10.51
N ALA A 107 -4.18 21.07 -11.00
CA ALA A 107 -3.18 22.13 -10.89
C ALA A 107 -3.40 22.99 -9.65
N GLY A 108 -4.65 23.10 -9.20
CA GLY A 108 -5.05 23.80 -7.98
C GLY A 108 -5.20 22.90 -6.75
N ASP A 109 -5.02 21.59 -6.90
CA ASP A 109 -5.22 20.58 -5.85
C ASP A 109 -6.62 20.66 -5.22
N SER A 110 -7.65 20.80 -6.05
CA SER A 110 -9.02 20.98 -5.59
C SER A 110 -10.04 20.24 -6.44
N PHE A 111 -11.27 20.16 -5.93
CA PHE A 111 -12.41 19.65 -6.67
C PHE A 111 -13.65 20.46 -6.38
N ASP A 112 -14.58 20.47 -7.33
CA ASP A 112 -15.89 21.08 -7.15
C ASP A 112 -16.94 20.02 -6.85
N TYR A 113 -17.86 20.32 -5.95
CA TYR A 113 -18.99 19.45 -5.65
C TYR A 113 -20.24 20.25 -5.30
N THR A 114 -21.35 19.87 -5.93
CA THR A 114 -22.69 20.41 -5.67
C THR A 114 -23.48 19.40 -4.84
N ASP A 115 -23.81 19.78 -3.61
CA ASP A 115 -24.63 18.97 -2.71
C ASP A 115 -26.09 19.44 -2.74
N GLY A 116 -27.04 18.50 -2.77
CA GLY A 116 -28.46 18.82 -2.59
C GLY A 116 -28.86 19.00 -1.11
N GLY A 117 -27.96 18.68 -0.18
CA GLY A 117 -28.08 18.88 1.25
C GLY A 117 -27.44 20.19 1.74
N THR A 118 -27.24 20.29 3.06
CA THR A 118 -26.54 21.41 3.71
C THR A 118 -25.70 20.85 4.86
N ASN A 119 -24.50 21.39 5.09
CA ASN A 119 -23.59 20.94 6.16
C ASN A 119 -23.32 19.43 6.13
N THR A 120 -23.24 18.85 4.94
CA THR A 120 -22.96 17.43 4.72
C THR A 120 -21.47 17.19 4.86
N THR A 121 -21.11 16.19 5.65
CA THR A 121 -19.72 15.75 5.76
C THR A 121 -19.30 15.02 4.49
N LEU A 122 -18.14 15.41 3.97
CA LEU A 122 -17.47 14.75 2.87
C LEU A 122 -16.25 13.99 3.38
N HIS A 123 -16.12 12.71 3.04
CA HIS A 123 -14.85 11.98 3.13
C HIS A 123 -14.21 11.90 1.76
N VAL A 124 -12.96 12.32 1.68
CA VAL A 124 -12.23 12.47 0.43
C VAL A 124 -10.97 11.64 0.48
N PHE A 125 -10.84 10.66 -0.42
CA PHE A 125 -9.64 9.82 -0.52
C PHE A 125 -8.96 10.00 -1.88
N TYR A 126 -7.69 10.37 -1.90
CA TYR A 126 -7.04 10.73 -3.15
C TYR A 126 -5.57 10.33 -3.22
N VAL A 127 -5.10 10.08 -4.44
CA VAL A 127 -3.69 9.74 -4.68
C VAL A 127 -2.87 11.02 -4.54
N ALA A 128 -2.07 11.09 -3.47
CA ALA A 128 -1.21 12.22 -3.20
C ALA A 128 0.17 12.03 -3.87
N ARG A 129 0.67 13.10 -4.49
CA ARG A 129 1.97 13.14 -5.20
C ARG A 129 3.11 13.67 -4.33
N ASP A 130 2.82 14.13 -3.11
CA ASP A 130 3.85 14.60 -2.18
C ASP A 130 4.90 13.50 -1.95
N PRO A 131 6.20 13.84 -2.09
CA PRO A 131 7.26 12.85 -2.02
C PRO A 131 7.41 12.31 -0.59
N GLY A 132 7.24 11.01 -0.46
CA GLY A 132 7.57 10.19 0.71
C GLY A 132 8.25 8.90 0.27
N VAL A 133 8.78 8.15 1.22
CA VAL A 133 9.48 6.88 0.99
C VAL A 133 8.52 5.72 1.26
N VAL A 134 8.48 4.76 0.34
CA VAL A 134 7.77 3.49 0.48
C VAL A 134 8.79 2.38 0.53
N THR A 135 8.78 1.59 1.59
CA THR A 135 9.69 0.46 1.76
C THR A 135 8.90 -0.83 1.93
N VAL A 136 9.19 -1.84 1.11
CA VAL A 136 8.68 -3.21 1.32
C VAL A 136 9.79 -4.05 1.94
N GLU A 137 9.51 -4.65 3.09
CA GLU A 137 10.50 -5.38 3.89
C GLU A 137 10.01 -6.78 4.22
N LYS A 138 10.94 -7.74 4.32
CA LYS A 138 10.68 -8.99 5.04
C LYS A 138 11.26 -8.88 6.45
N VAL A 139 10.50 -9.32 7.45
CA VAL A 139 10.86 -9.16 8.86
C VAL A 139 10.76 -10.49 9.59
N ALA A 140 11.83 -10.84 10.31
CA ALA A 140 11.89 -12.03 11.15
C ALA A 140 10.98 -11.90 12.38
N PRO A 141 10.40 -13.01 12.89
CA PRO A 141 9.56 -12.98 14.08
C PRO A 141 10.36 -12.49 15.29
N LYS A 142 9.75 -11.71 16.19
CA LYS A 142 10.41 -11.08 17.36
C LYS A 142 11.20 -12.05 18.25
N THR A 143 10.83 -13.33 18.28
CA THR A 143 11.53 -14.39 19.05
C THR A 143 12.87 -14.78 18.44
N SER A 144 13.10 -14.45 17.18
CA SER A 144 14.37 -14.51 16.48
C SER A 144 14.90 -13.09 16.42
N SER A 145 16.15 -12.81 16.82
CA SER A 145 16.75 -11.46 16.77
C SER A 145 16.23 -10.65 15.58
N GLN A 146 15.73 -9.43 15.84
CA GLN A 146 15.00 -8.60 14.89
C GLN A 146 15.88 -8.36 13.65
N VAL A 147 15.64 -9.13 12.61
CA VAL A 147 16.28 -9.00 11.30
C VAL A 147 15.20 -8.56 10.34
N SER A 148 15.43 -7.45 9.66
CA SER A 148 14.61 -6.91 8.60
C SER A 148 15.48 -6.72 7.37
N GLU A 149 14.94 -6.97 6.19
CA GLU A 149 15.64 -6.80 4.92
C GLU A 149 14.69 -6.14 3.92
N THR A 150 15.15 -5.04 3.33
CA THR A 150 14.42 -4.29 2.30
C THR A 150 14.41 -5.06 0.99
N LEU A 151 13.22 -5.29 0.44
CA LEU A 151 13.03 -5.97 -0.84
C LEU A 151 12.92 -4.98 -2.01
N THR A 152 12.35 -3.81 -1.75
CA THR A 152 12.30 -2.68 -2.68
C THR A 152 12.04 -1.41 -1.89
N GLU A 153 12.55 -0.31 -2.41
CA GLU A 153 12.30 1.04 -1.92
C GLU A 153 11.93 1.91 -3.12
N ASP A 154 10.92 2.75 -2.95
CA ASP A 154 10.44 3.67 -3.97
C ASP A 154 9.87 4.94 -3.33
N THR A 155 9.42 5.89 -4.13
CA THR A 155 8.74 7.09 -3.63
C THR A 155 7.25 7.05 -3.93
N THR A 156 6.43 7.61 -3.04
CA THR A 156 4.98 7.79 -3.25
C THR A 156 4.71 8.52 -4.56
N SER A 157 5.45 9.60 -4.83
CA SER A 157 5.38 10.39 -6.06
C SER A 157 5.75 9.57 -7.31
N GLY A 158 6.83 8.79 -7.23
CA GLY A 158 7.29 7.92 -8.32
C GLY A 158 6.28 6.81 -8.62
N ILE A 159 5.68 6.21 -7.58
CA ILE A 159 4.61 5.21 -7.68
C ILE A 159 3.36 5.82 -8.30
N ALA A 160 2.99 7.04 -7.91
CA ALA A 160 1.77 7.69 -8.37
C ALA A 160 1.85 8.14 -9.85
N ASP A 161 2.99 8.70 -10.28
CA ASP A 161 3.22 9.23 -11.62
C ASP A 161 3.38 8.14 -12.70
N ARG A 162 3.90 6.96 -12.34
CA ARG A 162 4.20 5.92 -13.32
C ARG A 162 2.94 5.22 -13.81
N ASN A 163 2.91 4.81 -15.08
CA ASN A 163 1.94 3.85 -15.57
C ASN A 163 2.40 2.44 -15.22
N GLN A 164 1.90 1.86 -14.14
CA GLN A 164 2.33 0.57 -13.59
C GLN A 164 1.93 -0.63 -14.47
N ASN A 165 1.07 -0.43 -15.47
CA ASN A 165 0.82 -1.44 -16.51
C ASN A 165 1.97 -1.55 -17.53
N LYS A 166 2.78 -0.48 -17.66
CA LYS A 166 3.92 -0.42 -18.58
C LYS A 166 5.26 -0.43 -17.87
N ASN A 167 5.35 0.23 -16.72
CA ASN A 167 6.52 0.32 -15.86
C ASN A 167 6.10 0.07 -14.40
N PRO A 168 5.96 -1.20 -14.00
CA PRO A 168 5.53 -1.52 -12.64
C PRO A 168 6.60 -1.20 -11.60
N VAL A 169 6.22 -1.26 -10.33
CA VAL A 169 7.19 -1.35 -9.24
C VAL A 169 7.95 -2.67 -9.39
N GLN A 170 9.27 -2.60 -9.46
CA GLN A 170 10.13 -3.76 -9.68
C GLN A 170 10.77 -4.23 -8.39
N PHE A 171 10.95 -5.54 -8.31
CA PHE A 171 11.80 -6.19 -7.32
C PHE A 171 12.99 -6.75 -8.07
N GLU A 172 14.19 -6.41 -7.62
CA GLU A 172 15.46 -6.87 -8.19
C GLU A 172 16.25 -7.50 -7.06
N PHE A 173 16.54 -8.81 -7.16
CA PHE A 173 17.23 -9.53 -6.12
C PHE A 173 18.61 -9.97 -6.60
N THR A 174 19.60 -9.78 -5.74
CA THR A 174 20.98 -10.19 -5.97
C THR A 174 21.28 -11.54 -5.32
N ASP A 175 20.59 -11.88 -4.22
CA ASP A 175 20.70 -13.15 -3.53
C ASP A 175 19.44 -14.04 -3.72
N PRO A 176 19.58 -15.36 -3.92
CA PRO A 176 18.43 -16.24 -4.12
C PRO A 176 17.44 -16.35 -2.93
N TYR A 177 17.84 -15.92 -1.72
CA TYR A 177 17.02 -15.83 -0.52
C TYR A 177 16.40 -14.44 -0.29
N GLU A 178 16.85 -13.40 -0.99
CA GLU A 178 16.41 -12.02 -0.81
C GLU A 178 14.89 -11.89 -0.99
N GLY A 179 14.36 -12.40 -2.11
CA GLY A 179 12.91 -12.44 -2.32
C GLY A 179 12.14 -13.49 -1.51
N VAL A 180 12.78 -14.32 -0.67
CA VAL A 180 12.12 -15.42 0.05
C VAL A 180 11.71 -14.96 1.45
N VAL A 181 10.41 -15.05 1.75
CA VAL A 181 9.82 -14.83 3.07
C VAL A 181 9.48 -16.21 3.68
N PRO A 182 10.21 -16.67 4.71
CA PRO A 182 9.93 -17.92 5.40
C PRO A 182 8.56 -17.93 6.10
N ALA A 183 8.11 -19.12 6.51
CA ALA A 183 6.96 -19.21 7.41
C ALA A 183 7.24 -18.48 8.75
N ASN A 184 6.21 -17.85 9.31
CA ASN A 184 6.23 -17.01 10.52
C ASN A 184 7.10 -15.75 10.40
N TRP A 185 7.48 -15.35 9.19
CA TRP A 185 8.06 -14.04 8.91
C TRP A 185 6.97 -13.16 8.31
N SER A 186 7.12 -11.85 8.47
CA SER A 186 6.17 -10.88 7.94
C SER A 186 6.71 -10.23 6.67
N LEU A 187 5.80 -10.00 5.71
CA LEU A 187 6.00 -9.06 4.62
C LEU A 187 5.32 -7.74 5.03
N ASN A 188 6.10 -6.69 5.18
CA ASN A 188 5.66 -5.40 5.68
C ASN A 188 5.82 -4.33 4.61
N ILE A 189 4.88 -3.40 4.56
CA ILE A 189 4.97 -2.19 3.77
C ILE A 189 4.97 -1.01 4.72
N TYR A 190 6.04 -0.24 4.69
CA TYR A 190 6.18 1.01 5.42
C TYR A 190 6.05 2.20 4.47
N VAL A 191 5.43 3.27 4.96
CA VAL A 191 5.36 4.55 4.26
C VAL A 191 5.76 5.66 5.20
N ASP A 192 6.69 6.50 4.77
CA ASP A 192 7.11 7.74 5.42
C ASP A 192 6.81 8.90 4.47
N SER A 193 5.68 9.56 4.68
CA SER A 193 5.17 10.60 3.76
C SER A 193 4.64 11.82 4.51
N PRO A 194 4.60 13.01 3.86
CA PRO A 194 3.99 14.21 4.44
C PRO A 194 2.50 14.08 4.76
N PHE A 195 1.83 13.09 4.17
CA PHE A 195 0.43 12.76 4.41
C PHE A 195 0.29 11.43 5.15
N ALA A 196 -0.81 11.26 5.88
CA ALA A 196 -1.19 9.98 6.44
C ALA A 196 -1.81 9.10 5.35
N VAL A 197 -1.23 7.92 5.10
CA VAL A 197 -1.85 6.91 4.23
C VAL A 197 -3.14 6.42 4.88
N ARG A 198 -4.24 6.41 4.13
CA ARG A 198 -5.57 5.99 4.61
C ARG A 198 -6.11 4.80 3.85
N TRP A 199 -6.77 3.88 4.54
CA TRP A 199 -7.49 2.77 3.93
C TRP A 199 -9.02 2.91 4.00
N ASP A 200 -9.48 3.67 4.99
CA ASP A 200 -10.87 3.95 5.30
C ASP A 200 -10.99 5.28 6.09
N ASP A 201 -12.20 5.60 6.54
CA ASP A 201 -12.51 6.80 7.34
C ASP A 201 -12.31 6.63 8.85
N ALA A 202 -11.81 5.49 9.34
CA ALA A 202 -11.88 5.16 10.77
C ALA A 202 -11.06 6.12 11.66
N ASN A 203 -10.02 6.77 11.13
CA ASN A 203 -9.29 7.84 11.85
C ASN A 203 -9.46 9.23 11.20
N LEU A 204 -10.60 9.49 10.54
CA LEU A 204 -11.11 10.84 10.29
C LEU A 204 -12.00 11.28 11.48
N SER A 205 -12.47 12.53 11.49
CA SER A 205 -13.25 13.07 12.62
C SER A 205 -14.63 12.43 12.74
N THR A 206 -15.22 12.03 11.61
CA THR A 206 -16.41 11.22 11.52
C THR A 206 -16.10 9.92 10.77
N SER A 207 -16.87 8.87 11.05
CA SER A 207 -16.73 7.58 10.37
C SER A 207 -18.13 7.06 10.03
N ASN A 208 -18.32 6.82 8.74
CA ASN A 208 -19.49 6.20 8.13
C ASN A 208 -19.19 4.79 7.60
N GLY A 209 -17.94 4.32 7.73
CA GLY A 209 -17.47 3.07 7.14
C GLY A 209 -17.09 3.23 5.66
N ASP A 210 -16.71 4.44 5.24
CA ASP A 210 -16.28 4.72 3.88
C ASP A 210 -14.89 4.13 3.62
N GLU A 211 -14.74 3.39 2.52
CA GLU A 211 -13.49 2.73 2.16
C GLU A 211 -12.74 3.48 1.04
N ALA A 212 -11.43 3.59 1.18
CA ALA A 212 -10.54 4.07 0.13
C ALA A 212 -10.28 2.97 -0.91
N THR A 213 -11.25 2.73 -1.79
CA THR A 213 -11.17 1.68 -2.82
C THR A 213 -10.13 1.97 -3.90
N ASN A 214 -9.66 3.21 -3.99
CA ASN A 214 -8.59 3.63 -4.90
C ASN A 214 -7.19 3.36 -4.36
N ALA A 215 -7.03 3.00 -3.09
CA ALA A 215 -5.76 2.52 -2.56
C ALA A 215 -5.48 1.08 -3.00
N LEU A 216 -4.27 0.80 -3.50
CA LEU A 216 -3.91 -0.48 -4.10
C LEU A 216 -2.67 -1.09 -3.43
N ILE A 217 -2.75 -2.41 -3.18
CA ILE A 217 -1.59 -3.27 -2.93
C ILE A 217 -1.80 -4.52 -3.77
N ASP A 218 -0.94 -4.75 -4.75
CA ASP A 218 -0.89 -5.96 -5.56
C ASP A 218 0.56 -6.44 -5.65
N LEU A 219 0.95 -7.41 -4.81
CA LEU A 219 2.31 -7.95 -4.82
C LEU A 219 2.35 -9.34 -5.48
N PRO A 220 3.11 -9.52 -6.58
CA PRO A 220 3.22 -10.81 -7.25
C PRO A 220 4.11 -11.74 -6.44
N ILE A 221 3.57 -12.90 -6.07
CA ILE A 221 4.30 -13.89 -5.27
C ILE A 221 4.22 -15.29 -5.88
N LYS A 222 5.11 -16.16 -5.41
CA LYS A 222 4.96 -17.61 -5.46
C LYS A 222 4.79 -18.11 -4.02
N GLN A 223 3.63 -18.67 -3.69
CA GLN A 223 3.39 -19.32 -2.40
C GLN A 223 3.74 -20.80 -2.51
N TYR A 224 4.58 -21.30 -1.60
CA TYR A 224 5.02 -22.69 -1.61
C TYR A 224 4.09 -23.60 -0.80
N GLU A 225 4.12 -24.90 -1.11
CA GLU A 225 3.31 -25.88 -0.40
C GLU A 225 4.01 -26.34 0.90
N GLY A 226 3.44 -26.00 2.05
CA GLY A 226 3.97 -26.40 3.36
C GLY A 226 5.33 -25.78 3.70
N THR A 227 5.98 -26.30 4.75
CA THR A 227 7.22 -25.70 5.30
C THR A 227 8.47 -26.50 4.96
N VAL A 228 9.63 -25.83 5.03
CA VAL A 228 10.96 -26.44 4.85
C VAL A 228 11.81 -26.17 6.09
N SER A 229 12.31 -27.24 6.70
CA SER A 229 13.17 -27.13 7.88
C SER A 229 14.46 -26.37 7.57
N GLY A 230 14.86 -25.47 8.47
CA GLY A 230 16.08 -24.67 8.34
C GLY A 230 15.99 -23.48 7.38
N LEU A 231 14.89 -23.31 6.63
CA LEU A 231 14.75 -22.21 5.67
C LEU A 231 14.88 -20.83 6.33
N GLY A 232 14.18 -20.59 7.44
CA GLY A 232 14.25 -19.31 8.15
C GLY A 232 15.64 -18.97 8.66
N ARG A 233 16.44 -19.99 9.06
CA ARG A 233 17.84 -19.76 9.47
C ARG A 233 18.74 -19.42 8.28
N ALA A 234 18.50 -20.05 7.13
CA ALA A 234 19.25 -19.77 5.91
C ALA A 234 18.96 -18.37 5.38
N VAL A 235 17.68 -17.96 5.33
CA VAL A 235 17.27 -16.61 4.95
C VAL A 235 17.85 -15.58 5.93
N LYS A 236 17.74 -15.81 7.25
CA LYS A 236 18.32 -14.90 8.25
C LYS A 236 19.83 -14.71 8.08
N ARG A 237 20.56 -15.79 7.78
CA ARG A 237 22.00 -15.71 7.56
C ARG A 237 22.31 -14.90 6.30
N ALA A 238 21.60 -15.14 5.20
CA ALA A 238 21.77 -14.38 3.97
C ALA A 238 21.49 -12.89 4.18
N ALA A 239 20.41 -12.55 4.91
CA ALA A 239 20.07 -11.17 5.26
C ALA A 239 21.21 -10.44 6.01
N LEU A 240 21.82 -11.12 6.98
CA LEU A 240 22.91 -10.57 7.79
C LEU A 240 24.25 -10.49 7.05
N ASP A 241 24.45 -11.30 6.01
CA ASP A 241 25.66 -11.28 5.18
C ASP A 241 25.60 -10.15 4.11
N LEU A 242 24.44 -9.50 3.95
CA LEU A 242 24.20 -8.39 2.99
C LEU A 242 24.27 -6.98 3.64
N GLU A 243 24.27 -6.87 4.98
CA GLU A 243 24.49 -5.64 5.74
C GLU A 243 26.00 -5.32 5.92
#